data_AF-A0A642UQC5-F1
#
_entry.id   AF-A0A642UQC5-F1
#
_cell.length_a   1.000
_cell.length_b   1.000
_cell.length_c   1.000
_cell.angle_alpha   90.00
_cell.angle_beta   90.00
_cell.angle_gamma   90.00
#
_symmetry.space_group_name_H-M   'P 1'
#
loop_
_entity.id
_entity.type
_entity.pdbx_description
1 polymer ?
#
loop_
_entity_poly.entity_id
_entity_poly.type
_entity_poly.pdbx_seq_one_letter_code
_entity_poly.pdbx_strand_id
1 'polypeptide(L)'
;MLARIFKNTKSNAAPKIRVYHNCSPLSRQLYSKLHNHCNEKYQIDLQKKQTISEDDFKFLMDVVDVHPDNKNIIYNLFEKHPSQDLTIEDFKSIQAPLIIDYKNKLVAADCVSFDRVLSNYATCGMQNFTNDTLVPTALKVTSTIEALKGQLA
;
A
#
# COMPACT_ATOMS: atom_id res chain seq x y z
N MET A 1 0.10 50.62 10.51
CA MET A 1 0.79 49.35 10.75
C MET A 1 -0.26 48.24 10.75
N LEU A 2 -0.55 47.63 9.59
CA LEU A 2 -1.64 46.65 9.42
C LEU A 2 -1.07 45.24 9.61
N ALA A 3 -1.38 44.61 10.74
CA ALA A 3 -1.05 43.21 10.97
C ALA A 3 -1.96 42.31 10.12
N ARG A 4 -1.39 41.62 9.13
CA ARG A 4 -2.05 40.54 8.40
C ARG A 4 -2.26 39.36 9.35
N ILE A 5 -3.49 39.17 9.79
CA ILE A 5 -3.94 37.93 10.44
C ILE A 5 -3.98 36.85 9.35
N PHE A 6 -2.94 36.01 9.28
CA PHE A 6 -3.00 34.76 8.54
C PHE A 6 -3.97 33.82 9.24
N LYS A 7 -5.20 33.73 8.73
CA LYS A 7 -6.11 32.62 9.07
C LYS A 7 -5.53 31.35 8.43
N ASN A 8 -4.73 30.63 9.20
CA ASN A 8 -4.31 29.28 8.86
C ASN A 8 -5.50 28.34 9.06
N THR A 9 -6.41 28.26 8.09
CA THR A 9 -7.44 27.24 8.06
C THR A 9 -6.84 25.95 7.53
N LYS A 10 -6.08 25.23 8.38
CA LYS A 10 -5.90 23.79 8.19
C LYS A 10 -7.26 23.15 8.40
N SER A 11 -7.99 22.87 7.32
CA SER A 11 -9.07 21.90 7.39
C SER A 11 -8.43 20.56 7.76
N ASN A 12 -8.64 20.14 9.01
CA ASN A 12 -8.18 18.87 9.54
C ASN A 12 -9.12 17.75 9.05
N ALA A 13 -9.37 17.70 7.74
CA ALA A 13 -10.15 16.62 7.15
C ALA A 13 -9.32 15.34 7.30
N ALA A 14 -9.91 14.32 7.92
CA ALA A 14 -9.27 13.03 8.06
C ALA A 14 -8.82 12.53 6.67
N PRO A 15 -7.63 11.91 6.54
CA PRO A 15 -7.15 11.47 5.25
C PRO A 15 -8.14 10.48 4.64
N LYS A 16 -8.44 10.66 3.35
CA LYS A 16 -9.39 9.85 2.61
C LYS A 16 -8.66 8.68 1.96
N ILE A 17 -9.10 7.46 2.27
CA ILE A 17 -8.62 6.23 1.62
C ILE A 17 -9.76 5.70 0.77
N ARG A 18 -9.52 5.50 -0.52
CA ARG A 18 -10.50 4.85 -1.41
C ARG A 18 -10.20 3.37 -1.52
N VAL A 19 -11.25 2.56 -1.42
CA VAL A 19 -11.15 1.10 -1.48
C VAL A 19 -12.11 0.58 -2.53
N TYR A 20 -11.57 0.09 -3.63
CA TYR A 20 -12.30 -0.74 -4.57
C TYR A 20 -12.36 -2.16 -4.02
N HIS A 21 -13.58 -2.63 -3.74
CA HIS A 21 -13.85 -3.87 -3.04
C HIS A 21 -14.76 -4.77 -3.87
N ASN A 22 -14.39 -6.03 -4.01
CA ASN A 22 -15.25 -7.10 -4.52
C ASN A 22 -15.48 -8.19 -3.46
N CYS A 23 -16.27 -9.21 -3.81
CA CYS A 23 -16.60 -10.33 -2.94
C CYS A 23 -15.47 -11.37 -2.76
N SER A 24 -14.29 -11.15 -3.35
CA SER A 24 -13.18 -12.10 -3.23
C SER A 24 -12.74 -12.26 -1.77
N PRO A 25 -12.23 -13.45 -1.37
CA PRO A 25 -11.68 -13.65 -0.04
C PRO A 25 -10.61 -12.62 0.33
N LEU A 26 -9.71 -12.31 -0.61
CA LEU A 26 -8.65 -11.32 -0.43
C LEU A 26 -9.21 -9.92 -0.15
N SER A 27 -10.16 -9.48 -0.97
CA SER A 27 -10.80 -8.16 -0.82
C SER A 27 -11.54 -8.02 0.51
N ARG A 28 -12.20 -9.09 0.98
CA ARG A 28 -12.81 -9.14 2.32
C ARG A 28 -11.77 -9.07 3.43
N GLN A 29 -10.67 -9.82 3.30
CA GLN A 29 -9.59 -9.80 4.28
C GLN A 29 -8.94 -8.41 4.41
N LEU A 30 -8.63 -7.77 3.28
CA LEU A 30 -8.05 -6.42 3.27
C LEU A 30 -9.01 -5.39 3.84
N TYR A 31 -10.29 -5.44 3.46
CA TYR A 31 -11.29 -4.53 4.01
C TYR A 31 -11.42 -4.68 5.53
N SER A 32 -11.49 -5.92 6.05
CA SER A 32 -11.53 -6.16 7.49
C SER A 32 -10.28 -5.63 8.20
N LYS A 33 -9.10 -5.84 7.62
CA LYS A 33 -7.83 -5.36 8.20
C LYS A 33 -7.78 -3.83 8.23
N LEU A 34 -8.19 -3.17 7.15
CA LEU A 34 -8.32 -1.72 7.08
C LEU A 34 -9.34 -1.22 8.10
N HIS A 35 -10.56 -1.76 8.10
CA HIS A 35 -11.59 -1.35 9.04
C HIS A 35 -11.09 -1.45 10.48
N ASN A 36 -10.47 -2.56 10.87
CA ASN A 36 -9.96 -2.74 12.23
C ASN A 36 -8.82 -1.78 12.61
N HIS A 37 -7.98 -1.35 11.65
CA HIS A 37 -6.84 -0.45 11.93
C HIS A 37 -7.18 1.04 11.79
N CYS A 38 -8.17 1.37 10.97
CA CYS A 38 -8.32 2.70 10.37
C CYS A 38 -9.69 3.35 10.59
N ASN A 39 -10.69 2.65 11.14
CA ASN A 39 -12.10 3.14 11.17
C ASN A 39 -12.30 4.50 11.85
N GLU A 40 -11.45 4.86 12.83
CA GLU A 40 -11.56 6.15 13.53
C GLU A 40 -10.57 7.22 13.02
N LYS A 41 -9.56 6.80 12.25
CA LYS A 41 -8.45 7.67 11.83
C LYS A 41 -8.61 8.18 10.40
N TYR A 42 -9.40 7.50 9.57
CA TYR A 42 -9.47 7.75 8.13
C TYR A 42 -10.91 7.70 7.64
N GLN A 43 -11.20 8.53 6.64
CA GLN A 43 -12.45 8.41 5.89
C GLN A 43 -12.27 7.34 4.82
N ILE A 44 -12.89 6.19 5.03
CA ILE A 44 -12.88 5.08 4.07
C ILE A 44 -14.01 5.29 3.05
N ASP A 45 -13.64 5.48 1.78
CA ASP A 45 -14.56 5.56 0.65
C ASP A 45 -14.61 4.20 -0.06
N LEU A 46 -15.64 3.42 0.25
CA LEU A 46 -15.82 2.07 -0.27
C LEU A 46 -16.54 2.08 -1.63
N GLN A 47 -15.86 1.61 -2.67
CA GLN A 47 -16.37 1.45 -4.02
C GLN A 47 -16.58 -0.03 -4.33
N LYS A 48 -17.83 -0.44 -4.54
CA LYS A 48 -18.17 -1.82 -4.96
C LYS A 48 -18.21 -2.00 -6.48
N LYS A 49 -17.94 -0.92 -7.23
CA LYS A 49 -17.88 -0.93 -8.70
C LYS A 49 -16.58 -1.58 -9.14
N GLN A 50 -16.61 -2.29 -10.28
CA GLN A 50 -15.42 -2.87 -10.91
C GLN A 50 -14.75 -1.91 -11.90
N THR A 51 -15.29 -0.70 -12.05
CA THR A 51 -14.78 0.35 -12.93
C THR A 51 -14.19 1.47 -12.09
N ILE A 52 -12.98 1.89 -12.42
CA ILE A 52 -12.30 3.01 -11.79
C ILE A 52 -12.82 4.33 -12.39
N SER A 53 -12.95 5.36 -11.56
CA SER A 53 -13.31 6.71 -12.02
C SER A 53 -12.17 7.36 -12.81
N GLU A 54 -12.49 8.27 -13.74
CA GLU A 54 -11.46 8.96 -14.53
C GLU A 54 -10.45 9.72 -13.65
N ASP A 55 -10.90 10.31 -12.55
CA ASP A 55 -10.04 11.01 -11.58
C ASP A 55 -9.06 10.05 -10.89
N ASP A 56 -9.52 8.85 -10.54
CA ASP A 56 -8.66 7.83 -9.94
C ASP A 56 -7.66 7.27 -10.94
N PHE A 57 -8.08 7.11 -12.21
CA PHE A 57 -7.17 6.73 -13.27
C PHE A 57 -6.04 7.75 -13.42
N LYS A 58 -6.38 9.05 -13.53
CA LYS A 58 -5.38 10.13 -13.60
C LYS A 58 -4.45 10.10 -12.40
N PHE A 59 -5.00 9.93 -11.21
CA PHE A 59 -4.19 9.80 -10.00
C PHE A 59 -3.23 8.61 -10.06
N LEU A 60 -3.69 7.43 -10.50
CA LEU A 60 -2.85 6.25 -10.62
C LEU A 60 -1.70 6.47 -11.61
N MET A 61 -1.96 7.16 -12.72
CA MET A 61 -0.91 7.54 -13.67
C MET A 61 0.09 8.52 -13.04
N ASP A 62 -0.37 9.47 -12.23
CA ASP A 62 0.49 10.44 -11.56
C ASP A 62 1.40 9.80 -10.48
N VAL A 63 1.01 8.65 -9.92
CA VAL A 63 1.74 7.99 -8.83
C VAL A 63 2.48 6.72 -9.24
N VAL A 64 2.38 6.29 -10.51
CA VAL A 64 2.97 5.04 -10.99
C VAL A 64 4.49 5.02 -10.82
N ASP A 65 5.17 6.13 -11.10
CA ASP A 65 6.62 6.26 -10.99
C ASP A 65 7.07 6.97 -9.69
N VAL A 66 6.15 7.25 -8.77
CA VAL A 66 6.48 7.90 -7.48
C VAL A 66 7.14 6.92 -6.51
N HIS A 67 6.82 5.62 -6.59
CA HIS A 67 7.40 4.59 -5.73
C HIS A 67 7.62 3.29 -6.53
N PRO A 68 8.74 2.58 -6.37
CA PRO A 68 9.04 1.34 -7.11
C PRO A 68 7.90 0.31 -7.03
N ASP A 69 7.34 0.08 -5.83
CA ASP A 69 6.19 -0.83 -5.69
C ASP A 69 4.91 -0.34 -6.36
N ASN A 70 4.66 0.97 -6.46
CA ASN A 70 3.43 1.47 -7.06
C ASN A 70 3.33 1.01 -8.51
N LYS A 71 4.45 1.08 -9.25
CA LYS A 71 4.55 0.56 -10.61
C LYS A 71 4.12 -0.90 -10.67
N ASN A 72 4.79 -1.77 -9.92
CA ASN A 72 4.50 -3.20 -9.94
C ASN A 72 3.05 -3.52 -9.54
N ILE A 73 2.51 -2.84 -8.53
CA ILE A 73 1.14 -3.03 -8.07
C ILE A 73 0.14 -2.63 -9.16
N ILE A 74 0.31 -1.45 -9.76
CA ILE A 74 -0.58 -0.94 -10.80
C ILE A 74 -0.55 -1.88 -12.01
N TYR A 75 0.64 -2.23 -12.49
CA TYR A 75 0.78 -3.12 -13.65
C TYR A 75 0.16 -4.51 -13.40
N ASN A 76 0.37 -5.09 -12.22
CA ASN A 76 -0.25 -6.36 -11.84
C ASN A 76 -1.77 -6.26 -11.72
N LEU A 77 -2.31 -5.14 -11.24
CA LEU A 77 -3.76 -4.92 -11.13
C LEU A 77 -4.47 -5.00 -12.49
N PHE A 78 -3.77 -4.62 -13.56
CA PHE A 78 -4.26 -4.62 -14.93
C PHE A 78 -3.73 -5.80 -15.77
N GLU A 79 -3.03 -6.76 -15.14
CA GLU A 79 -2.40 -7.90 -15.82
C GLU A 79 -1.49 -7.48 -16.99
N LYS A 80 -0.78 -6.35 -16.82
CA LYS A 80 0.12 -5.79 -17.83
C LYS A 80 1.57 -5.87 -17.42
N HIS A 81 2.44 -5.99 -18.41
CA HIS A 81 3.88 -5.88 -18.22
C HIS A 81 4.29 -4.40 -18.10
N PRO A 82 5.27 -4.03 -17.25
CA PRO A 82 5.74 -2.64 -17.08
C PRO A 82 6.23 -1.92 -18.35
N SER A 83 6.43 -2.65 -19.45
CA SER A 83 6.78 -2.09 -20.76
C SER A 83 5.59 -1.79 -21.65
N GLN A 84 4.37 -2.12 -21.22
CA GLN A 84 3.14 -1.84 -21.92
C GLN A 84 2.57 -0.50 -21.43
N ASP A 85 1.87 0.18 -22.33
CA ASP A 85 1.15 1.40 -21.96
C ASP A 85 -0.16 1.03 -21.26
N LEU A 86 -0.47 1.78 -20.20
CA LEU A 86 -1.75 1.77 -19.51
C LEU A 86 -2.66 2.79 -20.19
N THR A 87 -3.81 2.35 -20.69
CA THR A 87 -4.81 3.18 -21.35
C THR A 87 -6.10 3.18 -20.54
N ILE A 88 -6.96 4.19 -20.74
CA ILE A 88 -8.21 4.32 -19.98
C ILE A 88 -9.13 3.10 -20.11
N GLU A 89 -9.02 2.33 -21.20
CA GLU A 89 -9.76 1.08 -21.41
C GLU A 89 -9.43 0.02 -20.36
N ASP A 90 -8.19 -0.06 -19.91
CA ASP A 90 -7.76 -1.02 -18.89
C ASP A 90 -8.46 -0.77 -17.55
N PHE A 91 -8.83 0.49 -17.29
CA PHE A 91 -9.43 0.94 -16.03
C PHE A 91 -10.94 0.68 -15.96
N LYS A 92 -11.54 0.19 -17.05
CA LYS A 92 -12.96 -0.18 -17.09
C LYS A 92 -13.26 -1.47 -16.31
N SER A 93 -12.26 -2.32 -16.10
CA SER A 93 -12.38 -3.57 -15.37
C SER A 93 -11.14 -3.81 -14.51
N ILE A 94 -11.27 -3.67 -13.20
CA ILE A 94 -10.18 -3.96 -12.27
C ILE A 94 -10.36 -5.27 -11.51
N GLN A 95 -9.24 -5.94 -11.30
CA GLN A 95 -9.17 -7.03 -10.35
C GLN A 95 -9.06 -6.46 -8.94
N ALA A 96 -10.22 -6.17 -8.33
CA ALA A 96 -10.25 -5.75 -6.94
C ALA A 96 -9.68 -6.87 -6.03
N PRO A 97 -9.02 -6.52 -4.92
CA PRO A 97 -9.05 -5.22 -4.27
C PRO A 97 -8.04 -4.20 -4.83
N LEU A 98 -8.42 -2.91 -4.81
CA LEU A 98 -7.49 -1.79 -4.98
C LEU A 98 -7.73 -0.78 -3.86
N ILE A 99 -6.66 -0.35 -3.21
CA ILE A 99 -6.65 0.67 -2.17
C ILE A 99 -5.81 1.84 -2.66
N ILE A 100 -6.38 3.05 -2.61
CA ILE A 100 -5.75 4.30 -3.01
C ILE A 100 -5.64 5.21 -1.79
N ASP A 101 -4.41 5.58 -1.48
CA ASP A 101 -4.08 6.61 -0.50
C ASP A 101 -3.62 7.88 -1.22
N TYR A 102 -4.55 8.82 -1.38
CA TYR A 102 -4.27 10.09 -2.06
C TYR A 102 -3.24 10.96 -1.33
N LYS A 103 -3.19 10.86 0.01
CA LYS A 103 -2.35 11.73 0.82
C LYS A 103 -0.89 11.33 0.70
N ASN A 104 -0.61 10.04 0.82
CA ASN A 104 0.76 9.53 0.81
C ASN A 104 1.20 9.03 -0.59
N LYS A 105 0.33 9.14 -1.60
CA LYS A 105 0.59 8.68 -2.98
C LYS A 105 0.95 7.19 -3.02
N LEU A 106 0.25 6.38 -2.22
CA LEU A 106 0.47 4.95 -2.14
C LEU A 106 -0.73 4.18 -2.68
N VAL A 107 -0.44 3.00 -3.23
CA VAL A 107 -1.43 2.04 -3.71
C VAL A 107 -1.17 0.66 -3.12
N ALA A 108 -2.22 -0.13 -2.98
CA ALA A 108 -2.14 -1.52 -2.57
C ALA A 108 -3.22 -2.37 -3.24
N ALA A 109 -2.87 -3.61 -3.60
CA ALA A 109 -3.78 -4.59 -4.20
C ALA A 109 -3.71 -5.98 -3.52
N ASP A 110 -2.81 -6.14 -2.55
CA ASP A 110 -2.60 -7.38 -1.81
C ASP A 110 -2.24 -7.09 -0.34
N CYS A 111 -2.07 -8.15 0.46
CA CYS A 111 -1.74 -8.01 1.87
C CYS A 111 -0.39 -7.33 2.13
N VAL A 112 0.61 -7.58 1.28
CA VAL A 112 1.98 -7.08 1.46
C VAL A 112 2.04 -5.58 1.19
N SER A 113 1.53 -5.15 0.05
CA SER A 113 1.38 -3.75 -0.32
C SER A 113 0.47 -3.00 0.65
N PHE A 114 -0.54 -3.67 1.22
CA PHE A 114 -1.39 -3.07 2.24
C PHE A 114 -0.67 -2.85 3.58
N ASP A 115 0.15 -3.81 4.03
CA ASP A 115 0.98 -3.64 5.22
C ASP A 115 1.96 -2.48 5.07
N ARG A 116 2.47 -2.25 3.87
CA ARG A 116 3.30 -1.08 3.55
C ARG A 116 2.52 0.24 3.73
N VAL A 117 1.28 0.31 3.24
CA VAL A 117 0.40 1.47 3.46
C VAL A 117 0.18 1.70 4.95
N LEU A 118 -0.16 0.66 5.71
CA LEU A 118 -0.36 0.76 7.17
C LEU A 118 0.92 1.16 7.91
N SER A 119 2.07 0.62 7.50
CA SER A 119 3.38 0.95 8.09
C SER A 119 3.71 2.43 7.90
N ASN A 120 3.45 2.99 6.70
CA ASN A 120 3.61 4.42 6.45
C ASN A 120 2.78 5.28 7.42
N TYR A 121 1.58 4.84 7.77
CA TYR A 121 0.76 5.53 8.76
C TYR A 121 1.28 5.36 10.19
N ALA A 122 1.81 4.19 10.54
CA ALA A 122 2.43 3.95 11.85
C ALA A 122 3.70 4.81 12.05
N THR A 123 4.41 5.13 10.96
CA THR A 123 5.65 5.91 10.97
C THR A 123 5.46 7.40 10.62
N CYS A 124 4.24 7.94 10.69
CA CYS A 124 3.92 9.33 10.38
C CYS A 124 4.29 9.79 8.94
N GLY A 125 4.27 8.88 7.98
CA GLY A 125 4.54 9.17 6.57
C GLY A 125 5.97 8.85 6.12
N MET A 126 6.83 8.28 6.97
CA MET A 126 8.16 7.84 6.54
C MET A 126 8.03 6.63 5.59
N GLN A 127 8.45 6.81 4.34
CA GLN A 127 8.53 5.76 3.35
C GLN A 127 9.95 5.15 3.40
N ASN A 128 10.05 3.88 3.80
CA ASN A 128 11.30 3.14 3.71
C ASN A 128 11.45 2.65 2.27
N PHE A 129 12.26 3.35 1.48
CA PHE A 129 12.72 2.84 0.19
C PHE A 129 13.70 1.69 0.47
N THR A 130 13.24 0.45 0.41
CA THR A 130 14.16 -0.69 0.28
C THR A 130 14.76 -0.61 -1.10
N ASN A 131 15.95 -0.03 -1.21
CA ASN A 131 16.84 -0.38 -2.31
C ASN A 131 17.11 -1.88 -2.17
N ASP A 132 16.67 -2.68 -3.14
CA ASP A 132 17.07 -4.08 -3.27
C ASP A 132 18.60 -4.14 -3.38
N THR A 133 19.26 -4.17 -2.22
CA THR A 133 20.61 -4.68 -2.10
C THR A 133 20.44 -6.10 -1.62
N LEU A 134 20.63 -7.04 -2.54
CA LEU A 134 20.80 -8.46 -2.25
C LEU A 134 21.73 -8.63 -1.04
N VAL A 135 21.16 -8.94 0.12
CA VAL A 135 21.91 -9.53 1.23
C VAL A 135 21.66 -11.03 1.16
N PRO A 136 22.70 -11.86 0.86
CA PRO A 136 22.54 -13.29 0.82
C PRO A 136 22.10 -13.83 2.17
N THR A 137 21.08 -14.67 2.12
CA THR A 137 20.62 -15.53 3.20
C THR A 137 21.79 -16.30 3.80
N ALA A 138 22.26 -15.90 4.98
CA ALA A 138 23.07 -16.76 5.84
C ALA A 138 22.15 -17.38 6.90
N LEU A 139 21.54 -18.51 6.53
CA LEU A 139 20.93 -19.44 7.45
C LEU A 139 22.03 -19.97 8.39
N LYS A 140 22.19 -19.41 9.58
CA LYS A 140 23.08 -19.99 10.60
C LYS A 140 22.30 -20.99 11.44
N VAL A 141 22.08 -22.17 10.86
CA VAL A 141 21.78 -23.38 11.62
C VAL A 141 23.08 -23.78 12.29
N THR A 142 23.30 -23.34 13.52
CA THR A 142 24.35 -23.94 14.36
C THR A 142 23.74 -25.17 15.02
N SER A 143 24.11 -26.31 14.48
CA SER A 143 23.89 -27.64 15.01
C SER A 143 24.43 -27.77 16.44
N THR A 144 23.57 -28.30 17.30
CA THR A 144 23.86 -28.77 18.65
C THR A 144 24.85 -29.94 18.61
N ILE A 145 26.15 -29.69 18.76
CA ILE A 145 27.13 -30.72 19.15
C ILE A 145 28.18 -30.09 20.08
N GLU A 146 27.83 -29.90 21.35
CA GLU A 146 28.77 -29.85 22.50
C GLU A 146 28.01 -30.17 23.80
N ALA A 147 27.52 -31.40 23.94
CA ALA A 147 26.92 -31.87 25.19
C ALA A 147 27.28 -33.32 25.58
N LEU A 148 28.33 -33.91 25.00
CA LEU A 148 28.76 -35.28 25.34
C LEU A 148 30.29 -35.44 25.34
N LYS A 149 31.00 -34.59 26.11
CA LYS A 149 32.40 -34.84 26.52
C LYS A 149 32.63 -34.53 28.01
N GLY A 150 31.72 -35.02 28.86
CA GLY A 150 31.79 -34.81 30.31
C GLY A 150 31.37 -36.01 31.17
N GLN A 151 31.38 -37.22 30.63
CA GLN A 151 31.15 -38.45 31.41
C GLN A 151 32.07 -39.56 30.90
N LEU A 152 33.35 -39.46 31.26
CA LEU A 152 34.20 -40.62 31.56
C LEU A 152 35.34 -40.12 32.46
N ALA A 153 35.06 -40.13 33.76
CA ALA A 153 36.06 -40.17 34.82
C ALA A 153 35.73 -41.41 35.66
#